data_AF-A0A1M6L4V0-F1
#
_entry.id   AF-A0A1M6L4V0-F1
#
_cell.length_a   1.000
_cell.length_b   1.000
_cell.length_c   1.000
_cell.angle_alpha   90.00
_cell.angle_beta   90.00
_cell.angle_gamma   90.00
#
_symmetry.space_group_name_H-M   'P 1'
#
loop_
_entity.id
_entity.type
_entity.pdbx_description
1 polymer ?
#
loop_
_entity_poly.entity_id
_entity_poly.type
_entity_poly.pdbx_seq_one_letter_code
_entity_poly.pdbx_strand_id
1 'polypeptide(L)'
;MKTYLSLCIIAVLLLCSCGPAKSTTKDKSSLDTELREKNRANVSLLQRIRQKPGVVLQNNVPILNKTTNSFDSGGNQEPLYVLNNQVIGNSFHSVNELIDSYNVKKIVILSGADAAGYGTQASNGVILFNTY
;
A
#
# COMPACT_ATOMS: atom_id res chain seq x y z
N MET A 1 -6.81 -53.30 24.92
CA MET A 1 -6.87 -52.61 23.60
C MET A 1 -8.13 -51.77 23.42
N LYS A 2 -9.31 -52.16 23.94
CA LYS A 2 -10.56 -51.35 23.86
C LYS A 2 -10.54 -50.02 24.65
N THR A 3 -9.78 -49.94 25.75
CA THR A 3 -9.69 -48.72 26.58
C THR A 3 -8.89 -47.59 25.92
N TYR A 4 -7.84 -47.93 25.16
CA TYR A 4 -7.07 -46.96 24.38
C TYR A 4 -7.85 -46.42 23.16
N LEU A 5 -8.70 -47.25 22.55
CA LEU A 5 -9.61 -46.83 21.47
C LEU A 5 -10.64 -45.79 21.96
N SER A 6 -11.13 -45.95 23.19
CA SER A 6 -12.04 -45.00 23.82
C SER A 6 -11.37 -43.68 24.20
N LEU A 7 -10.07 -43.70 24.53
CA LEU A 7 -9.29 -42.51 24.87
C LEU A 7 -9.01 -41.63 23.64
N CYS A 8 -8.77 -42.25 22.47
CA CYS A 8 -8.55 -41.53 21.22
C CYS A 8 -9.80 -40.80 20.69
N ILE A 9 -11.01 -41.32 20.97
CA ILE A 9 -12.27 -40.71 20.53
C ILE A 9 -12.58 -39.41 21.30
N ILE A 10 -12.19 -39.32 22.57
CA ILE A 10 -12.39 -38.12 23.40
C ILE A 10 -11.40 -37.01 23.02
N ALA A 11 -10.19 -37.36 22.57
CA ALA A 11 -9.17 -36.40 22.15
C ALA A 11 -9.53 -35.67 20.82
N VAL A 12 -10.30 -36.31 19.94
CA VAL A 12 -10.71 -35.73 18.64
C VAL A 12 -11.83 -34.69 18.78
N LEU A 13 -12.66 -34.79 19.82
CA LEU A 13 -13.76 -33.83 20.06
C LEU A 13 -13.30 -32.46 20.57
N LEU A 14 -12.06 -32.34 21.07
CA LEU A 14 -11.54 -31.09 21.62
C LEU A 14 -10.92 -30.13 20.58
N LEU A 15 -10.80 -30.54 19.31
CA LEU A 15 -10.16 -29.75 18.25
C LEU A 15 -11.14 -28.94 17.36
N CYS A 16 -12.45 -28.97 17.64
CA CYS A 16 -13.46 -28.32 16.79
C CYS A 16 -14.00 -26.96 17.31
N SER A 17 -13.45 -26.37 18.37
CA SER A 17 -13.94 -25.08 18.91
C SER A 17 -13.10 -23.89 18.45
N CYS A 18 -12.96 -23.71 17.14
CA CYS A 18 -12.49 -22.45 16.55
C CYS A 18 -13.49 -22.05 15.46
N GLY A 19 -14.62 -21.48 15.88
CA GLY A 19 -15.55 -20.82 14.97
C GLY A 19 -15.01 -19.44 14.57
N PRO A 20 -15.16 -18.99 13.31
CA PRO A 20 -14.77 -17.64 12.92
C PRO A 20 -15.60 -16.62 13.69
N ALA A 21 -14.93 -15.69 14.38
CA ALA A 21 -15.57 -14.51 14.95
C ALA A 21 -16.17 -13.69 13.79
N LYS A 22 -17.51 -13.61 13.74
CA LYS A 22 -18.22 -12.75 12.78
C LYS A 22 -17.85 -11.30 13.09
N SER A 23 -17.00 -10.70 12.26
CA SER A 23 -16.77 -9.27 12.29
C SER A 23 -18.10 -8.57 12.01
N THR A 24 -18.58 -7.81 12.99
CA THR A 24 -19.71 -6.92 12.80
C THR A 24 -19.24 -5.82 11.86
N THR A 25 -19.62 -5.91 10.57
CA THR A 25 -19.59 -4.79 9.65
C THR A 25 -20.58 -3.75 10.18
N LYS A 26 -20.10 -2.87 11.06
CA LYS A 26 -20.80 -1.61 11.32
C LYS A 26 -20.70 -0.79 10.04
N ASP A 27 -21.85 -0.40 9.50
CA ASP A 27 -21.99 0.59 8.44
C ASP A 27 -21.25 1.87 8.82
N LYS A 28 -19.97 1.93 8.44
CA LYS A 28 -19.05 3.05 8.60
C LYS A 28 -18.97 3.92 7.35
N SER A 29 -19.77 3.59 6.33
CA SER A 29 -19.54 4.06 4.96
C SER A 29 -19.78 5.56 4.77
N SER A 30 -20.77 6.18 5.42
CA SER A 30 -21.08 7.60 5.17
C SER A 30 -20.13 8.54 5.91
N LEU A 31 -20.01 8.40 7.23
CA LEU A 31 -19.20 9.30 8.08
C LEU A 31 -17.70 9.20 7.78
N ASP A 32 -17.15 8.00 7.56
CA ASP A 32 -15.73 7.85 7.21
C ASP A 32 -15.43 8.37 5.80
N THR A 33 -16.41 8.35 4.89
CA THR A 33 -16.25 8.92 3.55
C THR A 33 -16.26 10.44 3.59
N GLU A 34 -17.20 11.05 4.32
CA GLU A 34 -17.24 12.52 4.50
C GLU A 34 -15.98 13.05 5.21
N LEU A 35 -15.53 12.36 6.26
CA LEU A 35 -14.29 12.72 6.96
C LEU A 35 -13.07 12.55 6.05
N ARG A 36 -13.01 11.50 5.21
CA ARG A 36 -11.93 11.35 4.21
C ARG A 36 -11.98 12.46 3.17
N GLU A 37 -13.15 12.87 2.71
CA GLU A 37 -13.27 13.94 1.72
C GLU A 37 -12.86 15.29 2.29
N LYS A 38 -13.31 15.65 3.49
CA LYS A 38 -12.85 16.88 4.16
C LYS A 38 -11.36 16.87 4.47
N ASN A 39 -10.80 15.72 4.88
CA ASN A 39 -9.37 15.64 5.14
C ASN A 39 -8.53 15.64 3.85
N ARG A 40 -9.04 15.17 2.71
CA ARG A 40 -8.30 15.20 1.42
C ARG A 40 -7.90 16.61 1.00
N ALA A 41 -8.73 17.61 1.27
CA ALA A 41 -8.43 19.01 0.96
C ALA A 41 -7.29 19.59 1.84
N ASN A 42 -7.09 19.06 3.04
CA ASN A 42 -6.11 19.56 3.99
C ASN A 42 -4.82 18.72 4.07
N VAL A 43 -4.75 17.60 3.37
CA VAL A 43 -3.60 16.68 3.42
C VAL A 43 -2.83 16.74 2.11
N SER A 44 -1.55 17.11 2.19
CA SER A 44 -0.66 17.17 1.02
C SER A 44 -0.48 15.79 0.36
N LEU A 45 -0.13 15.80 -0.93
CA LEU A 45 0.12 14.58 -1.70
C LEU A 45 1.23 13.74 -1.04
N LEU A 46 2.32 14.39 -0.62
CA LEU A 46 3.42 13.76 0.11
C LEU A 46 2.94 13.03 1.37
N GLN A 47 2.08 13.68 2.17
CA GLN A 47 1.59 13.10 3.42
C GLN A 47 0.72 11.86 3.15
N ARG A 48 -0.06 11.86 2.08
CA ARG A 48 -0.86 10.70 1.68
C ARG A 48 0.00 9.55 1.17
N ILE A 49 1.08 9.86 0.47
CA ILE A 49 2.06 8.86 0.01
C ILE A 49 2.76 8.24 1.22
N ARG A 50 3.19 9.05 2.20
CA ARG A 50 3.84 8.58 3.44
C ARG A 50 2.98 7.63 4.26
N GLN A 51 1.65 7.78 4.21
CA GLN A 51 0.71 6.89 4.90
C GLN A 51 0.60 5.51 4.24
N LYS A 52 1.21 5.28 3.07
CA LYS A 52 1.19 3.98 2.40
C LYS A 52 2.25 3.04 2.98
N PRO A 53 1.90 1.75 3.16
CA PRO A 53 2.85 0.77 3.69
C PRO A 53 4.04 0.62 2.74
N GLY A 54 5.25 0.56 3.30
CA GLY A 54 6.48 0.40 2.53
C GLY A 54 7.01 1.68 1.88
N VAL A 55 6.41 2.85 2.15
CA VAL A 55 6.94 4.15 1.77
C VAL A 55 7.62 4.80 2.98
N VAL A 56 8.82 5.32 2.79
CA VAL A 56 9.53 6.15 3.78
C VAL A 56 9.93 7.46 3.13
N LEU A 57 10.18 8.49 3.95
CA LEU A 57 10.64 9.78 3.44
C LEU A 57 12.13 9.93 3.67
N GLN A 58 12.84 10.37 2.64
CA GLN A 58 14.22 10.80 2.71
C GLN A 58 14.29 12.21 2.13
N ASN A 59 14.74 13.19 2.92
CA ASN A 59 14.82 14.60 2.50
C ASN A 59 13.50 15.14 1.88
N ASN A 60 12.36 14.78 2.48
CA ASN A 60 11.02 15.18 2.00
C ASN A 60 10.59 14.55 0.66
N VAL A 61 11.31 13.53 0.20
CA VAL A 61 11.02 12.76 -1.01
C VAL A 61 10.60 11.33 -0.64
N PRO A 62 9.52 10.78 -1.22
CA PRO A 62 9.06 9.44 -0.91
C PRO A 62 9.87 8.38 -1.65
N ILE A 63 10.46 7.46 -0.89
CA ILE A 63 11.21 6.30 -1.37
C ILE A 63 10.54 4.99 -0.91
N LEU A 64 10.79 3.89 -1.62
CA LEU A 64 10.18 2.58 -1.32
C LEU A 64 11.15 1.69 -0.55
N ASN A 65 10.80 1.32 0.67
CA ASN A 65 11.63 0.51 1.58
C ASN A 65 11.75 -0.97 1.15
N LYS A 66 10.98 -1.40 0.14
CA LYS A 66 10.89 -2.81 -0.30
C LYS A 66 11.69 -3.13 -1.56
N THR A 67 12.42 -2.17 -2.13
CA THR A 67 13.22 -2.45 -3.33
C THR A 67 14.58 -2.98 -2.93
N THR A 68 14.82 -4.25 -3.27
CA THR A 68 16.07 -5.01 -3.07
C THR A 68 17.31 -4.37 -3.73
N ASN A 69 17.12 -3.29 -4.50
CA ASN A 69 18.15 -2.57 -5.23
C ASN A 69 18.68 -1.33 -4.48
N SER A 70 18.25 -1.11 -3.23
CA SER A 70 18.58 0.08 -2.41
C SER A 70 20.01 0.08 -1.82
N PHE A 71 20.88 -0.82 -2.27
CA PHE A 71 22.29 -0.86 -1.84
C PHE A 71 23.16 0.24 -2.47
N ASP A 72 22.65 0.99 -3.43
CA ASP A 72 23.37 2.14 -3.98
C ASP A 72 23.12 3.37 -3.10
N SER A 73 24.12 3.74 -2.31
CA SER A 73 24.12 4.94 -1.46
C SER A 73 24.38 6.23 -2.27
N GLY A 74 24.60 6.13 -3.59
CA GLY A 74 24.92 7.28 -4.45
C GLY A 74 23.88 7.64 -5.54
N GLY A 75 22.88 6.80 -5.79
CA GLY A 75 21.89 6.98 -6.87
C GLY A 75 20.58 7.63 -6.43
N ASN A 76 19.81 8.19 -7.38
CA ASN A 76 18.44 8.64 -7.12
C ASN A 76 17.56 7.42 -6.78
N GLN A 77 17.14 7.31 -5.53
CA GLN A 77 16.29 6.22 -5.01
C GLN A 77 14.79 6.49 -5.21
N GLU A 78 14.44 7.55 -5.94
CA GLU A 78 13.06 7.89 -6.24
C GLU A 78 12.39 6.81 -7.11
N PRO A 79 11.15 6.44 -6.79
CA PRO A 79 10.36 5.54 -7.63
C PRO A 79 9.92 6.26 -8.91
N LEU A 80 9.45 5.47 -9.87
CA LEU A 80 8.75 6.01 -11.04
C LEU A 80 7.36 6.48 -10.65
N TYR A 81 7.00 7.70 -11.03
CA TYR A 81 5.67 8.24 -10.81
C TYR A 81 4.83 8.15 -12.09
N VAL A 82 3.62 7.61 -11.95
CA VAL A 82 2.70 7.35 -13.05
C VAL A 82 1.34 7.94 -12.71
N LEU A 83 0.78 8.75 -13.61
CA LEU A 83 -0.52 9.38 -13.48
C LEU A 83 -1.46 8.82 -14.56
N ASN A 84 -2.55 8.14 -14.18
CA ASN A 84 -3.52 7.57 -15.13
C ASN A 84 -2.85 6.76 -16.27
N ASN A 85 -1.89 5.88 -15.91
CA ASN A 85 -1.08 5.09 -16.83
C ASN A 85 -0.08 5.88 -17.70
N GLN A 86 0.03 7.19 -17.54
CA GLN A 86 1.06 8.01 -18.17
C GLN A 86 2.26 8.16 -17.24
N VAL A 87 3.45 7.89 -17.76
CA VAL A 87 4.71 8.09 -17.02
C VAL A 87 4.99 9.59 -16.90
N ILE A 88 5.18 10.06 -15.66
CA ILE A 88 5.58 11.44 -15.37
C ILE A 88 7.10 11.54 -15.24
N GLY A 89 7.72 10.56 -14.58
CA GLY A 89 9.18 10.48 -14.39
C GLY A 89 9.57 10.03 -12.98
N ASN A 90 10.84 10.16 -12.63
CA ASN A 90 11.41 9.74 -11.34
C ASN A 90 11.66 10.93 -10.38
N SER A 91 10.85 11.98 -10.47
CA SER A 91 10.95 13.13 -9.56
C SER A 91 9.62 13.42 -8.88
N PHE A 92 9.62 13.36 -7.55
CA PHE A 92 8.48 13.72 -6.73
C PHE A 92 8.12 15.19 -6.89
N HIS A 93 9.11 16.06 -7.04
CA HIS A 93 8.90 17.49 -7.18
C HIS A 93 8.03 17.80 -8.41
N SER A 94 8.39 17.25 -9.57
CA SER A 94 7.60 17.42 -10.81
C SER A 94 6.15 16.93 -10.64
N VAL A 95 5.97 15.81 -9.94
CA VAL A 95 4.65 15.23 -9.70
C VAL A 95 3.82 16.08 -8.75
N ASN A 96 4.43 16.63 -7.71
CA ASN A 96 3.78 17.47 -6.72
C ASN A 96 3.34 18.83 -7.29
N GLU A 97 3.97 19.30 -8.36
CA GLU A 97 3.54 20.49 -9.11
C GLU A 97 2.40 20.19 -10.09
N LEU A 98 2.41 19.00 -10.71
CA LEU A 98 1.43 18.62 -11.73
C LEU A 98 0.12 18.07 -11.15
N ILE A 99 0.16 17.45 -9.97
CA ILE A 99 -0.96 16.73 -9.39
C ILE A 99 -1.41 17.40 -8.09
N ASP A 100 -2.63 17.93 -8.11
CA ASP A 100 -3.32 18.31 -6.88
C ASP A 100 -3.69 17.04 -6.09
N SER A 101 -3.33 17.02 -4.80
CA SER A 101 -3.75 15.98 -3.85
C SER A 101 -5.25 15.71 -3.94
N TYR A 102 -6.09 16.75 -4.01
CA TYR A 102 -7.54 16.61 -4.03
C TYR A 102 -8.03 15.72 -5.17
N ASN A 103 -7.44 15.86 -6.36
CA ASN A 103 -7.83 15.15 -7.57
C ASN A 103 -7.40 13.68 -7.60
N VAL A 104 -6.52 13.24 -6.68
CA VAL A 104 -6.05 11.86 -6.61
C VAL A 104 -7.09 10.96 -5.95
N LYS A 105 -7.77 10.13 -6.73
CA LYS A 105 -8.70 9.09 -6.26
C LYS A 105 -7.99 7.98 -5.49
N LYS A 106 -6.92 7.42 -6.07
CA LYS A 106 -6.18 6.26 -5.54
C LYS A 106 -4.68 6.42 -5.73
N ILE A 107 -3.92 5.93 -4.75
CA ILE A 107 -2.45 5.81 -4.80
C ILE A 107 -2.13 4.32 -4.64
N VAL A 108 -1.40 3.75 -5.60
CA VAL A 108 -0.97 2.35 -5.63
C VAL A 108 0.55 2.32 -5.65
N ILE A 109 1.13 1.47 -4.81
CA ILE A 109 2.57 1.24 -4.76
C ILE A 109 2.85 -0.11 -5.42
N LEU A 110 3.70 -0.12 -6.46
CA LEU A 110 4.16 -1.32 -7.12
C LEU A 110 5.65 -1.50 -6.85
N SER A 111 6.08 -2.71 -6.53
CA SER A 111 7.48 -3.03 -6.21
C SER A 111 7.85 -4.41 -6.72
N GLY A 112 9.13 -4.62 -7.06
CA GLY A 112 9.59 -5.92 -7.55
C GLY A 112 8.91 -6.32 -8.85
N ALA A 113 8.38 -7.55 -8.91
CA ALA A 113 7.74 -8.10 -10.11
C ALA A 113 6.54 -7.25 -10.59
N ASP A 114 5.79 -6.64 -9.66
CA ASP A 114 4.62 -5.80 -9.99
C ASP A 114 5.01 -4.52 -10.73
N ALA A 115 6.26 -4.06 -10.56
CA ALA A 115 6.80 -2.87 -11.22
C ALA A 115 7.48 -3.19 -12.56
N ALA A 116 7.75 -4.47 -12.86
CA ALA A 116 8.54 -4.88 -14.03
C ALA A 116 7.95 -4.43 -15.37
N GLY A 117 6.62 -4.26 -15.45
CA GLY A 117 5.93 -3.78 -16.65
C GLY A 117 6.32 -2.35 -17.08
N TYR A 118 6.94 -1.57 -16.19
CA TYR A 118 7.40 -0.21 -16.47
C TYR A 118 8.90 -0.15 -16.85
N GLY A 119 9.56 -1.31 -16.97
CA GLY A 119 10.95 -1.40 -17.41
C GLY A 119 11.97 -0.89 -16.38
N THR A 120 13.15 -0.51 -16.87
CA THR A 120 14.30 -0.12 -16.04
C THR A 120 14.05 1.12 -15.18
N GLN A 121 13.19 2.03 -15.63
CA GLN A 121 12.83 3.25 -14.89
C GLN A 121 12.09 2.96 -13.57
N ALA A 122 11.52 1.76 -13.46
CA ALA A 122 10.82 1.28 -12.27
C ALA A 122 11.68 0.36 -11.39
N SER A 123 13.01 0.40 -11.53
CA SER A 123 13.95 -0.36 -10.69
C SER A 123 13.80 -0.06 -9.20
N ASN A 124 13.39 1.18 -8.89
CA ASN A 124 13.09 1.68 -7.54
C ASN A 124 11.59 1.59 -7.20
N GLY A 125 10.82 0.85 -8.01
CA GLY A 125 9.38 0.67 -7.91
C GLY A 125 8.59 1.82 -8.54
N VAL A 126 7.25 1.76 -8.39
CA VAL A 126 6.31 2.69 -9.03
C VAL A 126 5.30 3.19 -8.03
N ILE A 127 5.02 4.49 -8.06
CA ILE A 127 3.89 5.11 -7.38
C ILE A 127 2.90 5.56 -8.44
N LEU A 128 1.74 4.89 -8.47
CA LEU A 128 0.69 5.13 -9.45
C LEU A 128 -0.45 5.93 -8.82
N PHE A 129 -0.81 7.02 -9.48
CA PHE A 129 -1.93 7.89 -9.17
C PHE A 129 -3.06 7.66 -10.17
N ASN A 130 -4.26 7.39 -9.65
CA ASN A 130 -5.50 7.48 -10.44
C ASN A 130 -6.24 8.72 -10.01
N THR A 131 -6.70 9.53 -10.95
CA THR A 131 -7.60 10.66 -10.69
C THR A 131 -9.06 10.23 -10.82
N TYR A 132 -9.98 11.16 -10.50
CA TYR A 132 -11.40 11.01 -10.79
C TYR A 132 -11.69 11.23 -12.27
#